data_AF-E6X5J0-F1
#
_entry.id   AF-E6X5J0-F1
#
_cell.length_a   1.000
_cell.length_b   1.000
_cell.length_c   1.000
_cell.angle_alpha   90.00
_cell.angle_beta   90.00
_cell.angle_gamma   90.00
#
_symmetry.space_group_name_H-M   'P 1'
#
loop_
_entity.id
_entity.type
_entity.pdbx_description
1 polymer ?
#
loop_
_entity_poly.entity_id
_entity_poly.type
_entity_poly.pdbx_seq_one_letter_code
_entity_poly.pdbx_strand_id
1 'polypeptide(L)'
;MTTFQVTFHYINNERKIEILEKSFLDIKNQLDLYEKQHLNTINSYLKNKQEELKSLNTRYITVEKEAQKRYDETLGAENPEDQNNISYAIHISGIDYLSENKIEETEEIGEKYSDFLDLFSKSTLIALYSLNENFLNKICDISSQTFNQKIKISHFNSRDYLKASFNYLELVIDIPKEPFKSYISKLKEIQLIRNKIIHAGSQITDDSILKIVKKHSDSFDYNERNQFVKIKSSKFVKDFFKLLKNVYEELLWLLEERQKNETLKNILENWFGLIEGKIIVTEIDSKKTSNKIRTIDFKIKSDNKNIPELNGKLTLTHSNEYNLEFIDQTENDLIKGFLEADKGGIYLKKGFKTFMSFNEKNDIRLLMY
;
A
#
# COMPACT_ATOMS: atom_id res chain seq x y z
N MET A 1 30.95 -16.25 17.35
CA MET A 1 30.46 -17.03 16.19
C MET A 1 30.87 -16.35 14.90
N THR A 2 30.95 -17.09 13.79
CA THR A 2 31.14 -16.53 12.45
C THR A 2 29.82 -16.45 11.69
N THR A 3 29.74 -15.58 10.68
CA THR A 3 28.57 -15.49 9.79
C THR A 3 28.25 -16.83 9.10
N PHE A 4 29.28 -17.63 8.78
CA PHE A 4 29.09 -18.97 8.21
C PHE A 4 28.35 -19.89 9.18
N GLN A 5 28.73 -19.91 10.47
CA GLN A 5 28.06 -20.73 11.49
C GLN A 5 26.58 -20.34 11.63
N VAL A 6 26.29 -19.04 11.76
CA VAL A 6 24.91 -18.54 11.86
C VAL A 6 24.09 -18.95 10.64
N THR A 7 24.65 -18.81 9.44
CA THR A 7 23.99 -19.18 8.18
C THR A 7 23.72 -20.68 8.11
N PHE A 8 24.68 -21.50 8.51
CA PHE A 8 24.55 -22.95 8.54
C PHE A 8 23.45 -23.39 9.53
N HIS A 9 23.41 -22.80 10.73
CA HIS A 9 22.32 -23.06 11.68
C HIS A 9 20.97 -22.62 11.13
N TYR A 10 20.88 -21.48 10.46
CA TYR A 10 19.63 -21.00 9.88
C TYR A 10 19.06 -21.97 8.84
N ILE A 11 19.90 -22.47 7.93
CA ILE A 11 19.46 -23.43 6.88
C ILE A 11 18.96 -24.74 7.50
N ASN A 12 19.58 -25.20 8.58
CA ASN A 12 19.20 -26.44 9.24
C ASN A 12 18.02 -26.29 10.22
N ASN A 13 17.73 -25.06 10.66
CA ASN A 13 16.68 -24.74 11.63
C ASN A 13 15.63 -23.81 11.03
N GLU A 14 15.14 -24.07 9.82
CA GLU A 14 14.11 -23.22 9.22
C GLU A 14 12.80 -23.27 10.04
N ARG A 15 12.31 -22.09 10.42
CA ARG A 15 11.06 -21.94 11.17
C ARG A 15 9.87 -22.36 10.29
N LYS A 16 9.02 -23.21 10.84
CA LYS A 16 7.70 -23.47 10.24
C LYS A 16 6.80 -22.25 10.46
N ILE A 17 6.43 -21.58 9.36
CA ILE A 17 5.48 -20.47 9.39
C ILE A 17 4.07 -21.03 9.60
N GLU A 18 3.37 -20.50 10.61
CA GLU A 18 2.00 -20.90 10.92
C GLU A 18 0.98 -20.45 9.87
N ILE A 19 -0.17 -21.11 9.82
CA ILE A 19 -1.22 -20.82 8.82
C ILE A 19 -1.72 -19.39 8.95
N LEU A 20 -1.91 -18.89 10.19
CA LEU A 20 -2.36 -17.53 10.43
C LEU A 20 -1.32 -16.52 9.97
N GLU A 21 -0.08 -16.66 10.40
CA GLU A 21 1.02 -15.80 9.97
C GLU A 21 1.18 -15.80 8.43
N LYS A 22 1.14 -16.97 7.82
CA LYS A 22 1.22 -17.12 6.35
C LYS A 22 0.11 -16.35 5.65
N SER A 23 -1.11 -16.32 6.20
CA SER A 23 -2.22 -15.59 5.61
C SER A 23 -1.98 -14.07 5.55
N PHE A 24 -1.30 -13.51 6.55
CA PHE A 24 -0.90 -12.09 6.58
C PHE A 24 0.23 -11.80 5.58
N LEU A 25 1.19 -12.72 5.44
CA LEU A 25 2.22 -12.63 4.40
C LEU A 25 1.59 -12.68 2.99
N ASP A 26 0.63 -13.57 2.76
CA ASP A 26 -0.07 -13.73 1.48
C ASP A 26 -0.77 -12.44 1.08
N ILE A 27 -1.59 -11.85 1.96
CA ILE A 27 -2.28 -10.60 1.63
C ILE A 27 -1.31 -9.45 1.41
N LYS A 28 -0.26 -9.33 2.24
CA LYS A 28 0.74 -8.29 2.05
C LYS A 28 1.37 -8.39 0.67
N ASN A 29 1.84 -9.58 0.29
CA ASN A 29 2.45 -9.80 -1.01
C ASN A 29 1.49 -9.44 -2.16
N GLN A 30 0.20 -9.77 -2.02
CA GLN A 30 -0.80 -9.37 -3.02
C GLN A 30 -1.03 -7.86 -3.04
N LEU A 31 -1.19 -7.20 -1.89
CA LEU A 31 -1.32 -5.74 -1.83
C LEU A 31 -0.11 -5.03 -2.45
N ASP A 32 1.11 -5.49 -2.16
CA ASP A 32 2.32 -4.90 -2.73
C ASP A 32 2.42 -5.12 -4.24
N LEU A 33 1.99 -6.29 -4.72
CA LEU A 33 1.95 -6.57 -6.16
C LEU A 33 0.96 -5.63 -6.87
N TYR A 34 -0.26 -5.52 -6.34
CA TYR A 34 -1.29 -4.62 -6.88
C TYR A 34 -0.85 -3.15 -6.81
N GLU A 35 -0.20 -2.73 -5.72
CA GLU A 35 0.29 -1.37 -5.55
C GLU A 35 1.42 -1.05 -6.54
N LYS A 36 2.40 -1.96 -6.68
CA LYS A 36 3.47 -1.82 -7.67
C LYS A 36 2.93 -1.77 -9.10
N GLN A 37 1.98 -2.65 -9.43
CA GLN A 37 1.32 -2.63 -10.73
C GLN A 37 0.62 -1.28 -10.97
N HIS A 38 -0.19 -0.82 -10.01
CA HIS A 38 -0.90 0.45 -10.11
C HIS A 38 0.06 1.62 -10.33
N LEU A 39 1.12 1.72 -9.51
CA LEU A 39 2.12 2.78 -9.61
C LEU A 39 2.86 2.75 -10.95
N ASN A 40 3.31 1.58 -11.39
CA ASN A 40 4.04 1.44 -12.66
C ASN A 40 3.16 1.82 -13.86
N THR A 41 1.91 1.37 -13.88
CA THR A 41 0.97 1.71 -14.94
C THR A 41 0.69 3.21 -14.98
N ILE A 42 0.39 3.83 -13.84
CA ILE A 42 0.15 5.28 -13.76
C ILE A 42 1.39 6.07 -14.21
N ASN A 43 2.57 5.70 -13.72
CA ASN A 43 3.81 6.40 -14.07
C ASN A 43 4.14 6.28 -15.56
N SER A 44 4.00 5.09 -16.14
CA SER A 44 4.16 4.87 -17.57
C SER A 44 3.17 5.71 -18.37
N TYR A 45 1.93 5.80 -17.88
CA TYR A 45 0.88 6.53 -18.57
C TYR A 45 1.10 8.05 -18.54
N LEU A 46 1.50 8.60 -17.39
CA LEU A 46 1.85 10.01 -17.26
C LEU A 46 3.07 10.38 -18.11
N LYS A 47 4.07 9.48 -18.19
CA LYS A 47 5.23 9.67 -19.06
C LYS A 47 4.80 9.72 -20.54
N ASN A 48 3.97 8.79 -20.99
CA ASN A 48 3.46 8.78 -22.36
C ASN A 48 2.68 10.07 -22.69
N LYS A 49 1.89 10.58 -21.75
CA LYS A 49 1.18 11.88 -21.91
C LYS A 49 2.15 13.02 -22.19
N GLN A 50 3.20 13.10 -21.40
CA GLN A 50 4.22 14.14 -21.53
C GLN A 50 4.96 14.03 -22.86
N GLU A 51 5.27 12.82 -23.31
CA GLU A 51 5.92 12.57 -24.59
C GLU A 51 5.01 12.94 -25.77
N GLU A 52 3.72 12.59 -25.72
CA GLU A 52 2.73 12.92 -26.76
C GLU A 52 2.52 14.43 -26.86
N LEU A 53 2.35 15.13 -25.73
CA LEU A 53 2.26 16.60 -25.69
C LEU A 53 3.55 17.29 -26.18
N LYS A 54 4.71 16.72 -25.89
CA LYS A 54 6.00 17.25 -26.38
C LYS A 54 6.13 17.07 -27.89
N SER A 55 5.72 15.91 -28.41
CA SER A 55 5.69 15.62 -29.84
C SER A 55 4.74 16.56 -30.58
N LEU A 56 3.53 16.77 -30.03
CA LEU A 56 2.54 17.73 -30.54
C LEU A 56 3.14 19.13 -30.63
N ASN A 57 3.73 19.63 -29.54
CA ASN A 57 4.35 20.95 -29.52
C ASN A 57 5.48 21.09 -30.56
N THR A 58 6.31 20.06 -30.70
CA THR A 58 7.41 20.09 -31.69
C THR A 58 6.87 20.12 -33.12
N ARG A 59 5.80 19.34 -33.39
CA ARG A 59 5.12 19.34 -34.69
C ARG A 59 4.54 20.72 -35.01
N TYR A 60 3.83 21.33 -34.05
CA TYR A 60 3.24 22.66 -34.26
C TYR A 60 4.28 23.76 -34.43
N ILE A 61 5.41 23.72 -33.71
CA ILE A 61 6.52 24.68 -33.94
C ILE A 61 7.03 24.60 -35.39
N THR A 62 7.13 23.39 -35.95
CA THR A 62 7.55 23.21 -37.35
C THR A 62 6.49 23.71 -38.32
N VAL A 63 5.22 23.34 -38.11
CA VAL A 63 4.10 23.75 -38.98
C VAL A 63 3.88 25.27 -38.93
N GLU A 64 3.97 25.90 -37.76
CA GLU A 64 3.88 27.36 -37.59
C GLU A 64 4.98 28.08 -38.36
N LYS A 65 6.23 27.58 -38.34
CA LYS A 65 7.33 28.16 -39.13
C LYS A 65 7.07 28.05 -40.64
N GLU A 66 6.56 26.92 -41.11
CA GLU A 66 6.24 26.73 -42.52
C GLU A 66 5.05 27.60 -42.96
N ALA A 67 4.02 27.70 -42.13
CA ALA A 67 2.87 28.55 -42.39
C ALA A 67 3.26 30.04 -42.40
N GLN A 68 4.09 30.49 -41.44
CA GLN A 68 4.62 31.85 -41.42
C GLN A 68 5.42 32.16 -42.67
N LYS A 69 6.28 31.22 -43.11
CA LYS A 69 7.03 31.38 -44.37
C LYS A 69 6.09 31.56 -45.56
N ARG A 70 5.03 30.74 -45.69
CA ARG A 70 4.04 30.88 -46.76
C ARG A 70 3.26 32.19 -46.67
N TYR A 71 2.93 32.63 -45.46
CA TYR A 71 2.28 33.91 -45.20
C TYR A 71 3.15 35.07 -45.72
N ASP A 72 4.42 35.09 -45.30
CA ASP A 72 5.39 36.14 -45.69
C ASP A 72 5.63 36.13 -47.21
N GLU A 73 5.75 34.95 -47.83
CA GLU A 73 5.90 34.79 -49.28
C GLU A 73 4.66 35.27 -50.05
N THR A 74 3.46 35.05 -49.52
CA THR A 74 2.18 35.41 -50.17
C THR A 74 1.85 36.88 -50.02
N LEU A 75 2.14 37.48 -48.85
CA LEU A 75 1.90 38.89 -48.60
C LEU A 75 2.78 39.78 -49.51
N GLY A 76 4.02 39.35 -49.78
CA GLY A 76 4.95 40.07 -50.64
C GLY A 76 5.39 41.44 -50.07
N ALA A 77 6.21 42.18 -50.82
CA ALA A 77 6.70 43.51 -50.42
C ALA A 77 5.83 44.69 -50.92
N GLU A 78 4.88 44.42 -51.82
CA GLU A 78 4.00 45.44 -52.42
C GLU A 78 2.65 45.46 -51.69
N ASN A 79 2.32 46.62 -51.09
CA ASN A 79 1.09 46.87 -50.31
C ASN A 79 0.84 45.93 -49.11
N PRO A 80 1.73 45.93 -48.10
CA PRO A 80 1.56 45.13 -46.87
C PRO A 80 0.40 45.59 -45.97
N GLU A 81 -0.20 46.75 -46.24
CA GLU A 81 -1.35 47.29 -45.48
C GLU A 81 -2.71 47.03 -46.18
N ASP A 82 -2.72 46.42 -47.37
CA ASP A 82 -3.97 46.08 -48.05
C ASP A 82 -4.66 44.90 -47.33
N GLN A 83 -5.84 45.17 -46.76
CA GLN A 83 -6.65 44.19 -46.04
C GLN A 83 -7.03 42.97 -46.90
N ASN A 84 -7.20 43.13 -48.21
CA ASN A 84 -7.49 42.01 -49.10
C ASN A 84 -6.27 41.11 -49.28
N ASN A 85 -5.08 41.71 -49.38
CA ASN A 85 -3.82 40.98 -49.51
C ASN A 85 -3.46 40.23 -48.21
N ILE A 86 -3.68 40.87 -47.05
CA ILE A 86 -3.55 40.23 -45.73
C ILE A 86 -4.52 39.05 -45.61
N SER A 87 -5.81 39.25 -45.93
CA SER A 87 -6.82 38.19 -45.82
C SER A 87 -6.51 37.00 -46.72
N TYR A 88 -6.00 37.27 -47.93
CA TYR A 88 -5.56 36.23 -48.87
C TYR A 88 -4.33 35.47 -48.33
N ALA A 89 -3.32 36.16 -47.80
CA ALA A 89 -2.13 35.55 -47.22
C ALA A 89 -2.46 34.69 -45.97
N ILE A 90 -3.37 35.15 -45.11
CA ILE A 90 -3.88 34.35 -43.97
C ILE A 90 -4.53 33.06 -44.49
N HIS A 91 -5.45 33.17 -45.46
CA HIS A 91 -6.16 32.01 -46.00
C HIS A 91 -5.23 30.99 -46.66
N ILE A 92 -4.24 31.43 -47.43
CA ILE A 92 -3.29 30.55 -48.14
C ILE A 92 -2.30 29.89 -47.17
N SER A 93 -1.84 30.63 -46.15
CA SER A 93 -0.94 30.09 -45.13
C SER A 93 -1.65 29.14 -44.15
N GLY A 94 -2.95 29.33 -43.93
CA GLY A 94 -3.75 28.60 -42.94
C GLY A 94 -3.31 28.86 -41.50
N ILE A 95 -2.59 29.97 -41.27
CA ILE A 95 -1.96 30.28 -39.97
C ILE A 95 -2.99 30.56 -38.87
N ASP A 96 -4.19 31.02 -39.26
CA ASP A 96 -5.32 31.30 -38.40
C ASP A 96 -5.89 30.05 -37.71
N TYR A 97 -5.90 28.90 -38.39
CA TYR A 97 -6.41 27.64 -37.83
C TYR A 97 -5.40 26.90 -36.94
N LEU A 98 -4.11 27.25 -36.99
CA LEU A 98 -3.07 26.47 -36.28
C LEU A 98 -3.24 26.53 -34.76
N SER A 99 -3.58 27.69 -34.22
CA SER A 99 -3.80 27.84 -32.77
C SER A 99 -5.00 27.02 -32.31
N GLU A 100 -6.11 27.07 -33.05
CA GLU A 100 -7.33 26.34 -32.72
C GLU A 100 -7.09 24.82 -32.80
N ASN A 101 -6.53 24.33 -33.90
CA ASN A 101 -6.21 22.91 -34.06
C ASN A 101 -5.27 22.41 -32.95
N LYS A 102 -4.27 23.23 -32.54
CA LYS A 102 -3.35 22.86 -31.46
C LYS A 102 -4.08 22.72 -30.12
N ILE A 103 -5.02 23.62 -29.84
CA ILE A 103 -5.84 23.57 -28.63
C ILE A 103 -6.71 22.31 -28.66
N GLU A 104 -7.41 22.05 -29.76
CA GLU A 104 -8.25 20.85 -29.94
C GLU A 104 -7.44 19.57 -29.72
N GLU A 105 -6.31 19.40 -30.41
CA GLU A 105 -5.47 18.20 -30.24
C GLU A 105 -4.89 18.08 -28.81
N THR A 106 -4.59 19.21 -28.16
CA THR A 106 -4.14 19.20 -26.76
C THR A 106 -5.25 18.74 -25.82
N GLU A 107 -6.49 19.18 -26.07
CA GLU A 107 -7.67 18.77 -25.32
C GLU A 107 -7.98 17.28 -25.55
N GLU A 108 -7.90 16.79 -26.78
CA GLU A 108 -8.07 15.36 -27.11
C GLU A 108 -7.05 14.48 -26.37
N ILE A 109 -5.78 14.88 -26.35
CA ILE A 109 -4.74 14.21 -25.53
C ILE A 109 -5.09 14.33 -24.04
N GLY A 110 -5.60 15.49 -23.59
CA GLY A 110 -6.07 15.69 -22.23
C GLY A 110 -7.13 14.66 -21.81
N GLU A 111 -8.18 14.53 -22.62
CA GLU A 111 -9.35 13.68 -22.40
C GLU A 111 -9.00 12.20 -22.46
N LYS A 112 -8.30 11.77 -23.52
CA LYS A 112 -7.79 10.39 -23.67
C LYS A 112 -7.09 9.92 -22.39
N TYR A 113 -6.24 10.78 -21.84
CA TYR A 113 -5.48 10.46 -20.62
C TYR A 113 -6.28 10.59 -19.33
N SER A 114 -7.25 11.49 -19.26
CA SER A 114 -8.18 11.54 -18.13
C SER A 114 -9.06 10.29 -18.07
N ASP A 115 -9.56 9.82 -19.21
CA ASP A 115 -10.49 8.69 -19.28
C ASP A 115 -9.82 7.37 -18.95
N PHE A 116 -8.59 7.16 -19.41
CA PHE A 116 -7.80 6.00 -18.97
C PHE A 116 -7.57 6.01 -17.46
N LEU A 117 -7.20 7.17 -16.88
CA LEU A 117 -6.96 7.28 -15.44
C LEU A 117 -8.21 6.92 -14.65
N ASP A 118 -9.37 7.40 -15.09
CA ASP A 118 -10.66 7.11 -14.49
C ASP A 118 -10.97 5.60 -14.54
N LEU A 119 -10.94 5.00 -15.74
CA LEU A 119 -11.25 3.58 -15.94
C LEU A 119 -10.29 2.65 -15.20
N PHE A 120 -8.99 2.94 -15.26
CA PHE A 120 -7.97 2.14 -14.58
C PHE A 120 -8.08 2.25 -13.06
N SER A 121 -8.34 3.45 -12.53
CA SER A 121 -8.53 3.66 -11.10
C SER A 121 -9.80 2.97 -10.58
N LYS A 122 -10.91 3.05 -11.33
CA LYS A 122 -12.15 2.32 -11.03
C LYS A 122 -11.94 0.81 -11.02
N SER A 123 -11.24 0.28 -12.01
CA SER A 123 -10.92 -1.15 -12.10
C SER A 123 -10.04 -1.60 -10.93
N THR A 124 -9.03 -0.80 -10.57
CA THR A 124 -8.15 -1.08 -9.42
C THR A 124 -8.94 -1.05 -8.11
N LEU A 125 -9.84 -0.07 -7.93
CA LEU A 125 -10.70 0.03 -6.75
C LEU A 125 -11.57 -1.22 -6.56
N ILE A 126 -12.19 -1.70 -7.64
CA ILE A 126 -13.02 -2.90 -7.63
C ILE A 126 -12.20 -4.14 -7.25
N ALA A 127 -11.01 -4.28 -7.86
CA ALA A 127 -10.11 -5.39 -7.57
C ALA A 127 -9.66 -5.39 -6.10
N LEU A 128 -9.24 -4.24 -5.57
CA LEU A 128 -8.82 -4.09 -4.17
C LEU A 128 -9.94 -4.36 -3.18
N TYR A 129 -11.16 -3.93 -3.50
CA TYR A 129 -12.31 -4.20 -2.64
C TYR A 129 -12.62 -5.70 -2.59
N SER A 130 -12.60 -6.37 -3.75
CA SER A 130 -12.82 -7.82 -3.85
C SER A 130 -11.70 -8.61 -3.15
N LEU A 131 -10.45 -8.14 -3.27
CA LEU A 131 -9.30 -8.67 -2.55
C LEU A 131 -9.53 -8.60 -1.02
N ASN A 132 -9.93 -7.43 -0.53
CA ASN A 132 -10.20 -7.21 0.88
C ASN A 132 -11.33 -8.11 1.41
N GLU A 133 -12.43 -8.25 0.67
CA GLU A 133 -13.54 -9.14 1.03
C GLU A 133 -13.08 -10.60 1.19
N ASN A 134 -12.35 -11.11 0.19
CA ASN A 134 -11.87 -12.49 0.20
C ASN A 134 -10.91 -12.75 1.36
N PHE A 135 -9.95 -11.84 1.59
CA PHE A 135 -8.95 -12.04 2.64
C PHE A 135 -9.52 -11.85 4.04
N LEU A 136 -10.42 -10.89 4.25
CA LEU A 136 -11.01 -10.70 5.56
C LEU A 136 -11.84 -11.93 5.97
N ASN A 137 -12.57 -12.53 5.03
CA ASN A 137 -13.26 -13.81 5.24
C ASN A 137 -12.27 -14.96 5.50
N LYS A 138 -11.20 -15.06 4.71
CA LYS A 138 -10.15 -16.07 4.91
C LYS A 138 -9.50 -15.97 6.29
N ILE A 139 -9.22 -14.75 6.76
CA ILE A 139 -8.67 -14.54 8.11
C ILE A 139 -9.68 -14.98 9.17
N CYS A 140 -10.97 -14.63 9.03
CA CYS A 140 -11.99 -15.10 9.96
C CYS A 140 -12.05 -16.64 10.05
N ASP A 141 -11.97 -17.32 8.89
CA ASP A 141 -11.95 -18.78 8.83
C ASP A 141 -10.69 -19.38 9.46
N ILE A 142 -9.52 -18.81 9.18
CA ILE A 142 -8.26 -19.27 9.78
C ILE A 142 -8.26 -19.02 11.28
N SER A 143 -8.67 -17.85 11.74
CA SER A 143 -8.83 -17.55 13.17
C SER A 143 -9.79 -18.52 13.84
N SER A 144 -10.90 -18.91 13.18
CA SER A 144 -11.80 -19.95 13.69
C SER A 144 -11.07 -21.25 13.99
N GLN A 145 -10.17 -21.67 13.09
CA GLN A 145 -9.40 -22.89 13.22
C GLN A 145 -8.32 -22.75 14.31
N THR A 146 -7.55 -21.66 14.27
CA THR A 146 -6.50 -21.36 15.25
C THR A 146 -7.03 -21.35 16.68
N PHE A 147 -8.21 -20.76 16.90
CA PHE A 147 -8.82 -20.66 18.23
C PHE A 147 -9.87 -21.75 18.52
N ASN A 148 -9.93 -22.80 17.69
CA ASN A 148 -10.86 -23.94 17.83
C ASN A 148 -12.34 -23.53 18.05
N GLN A 149 -12.80 -22.51 17.31
CA GLN A 149 -14.16 -21.99 17.39
C GLN A 149 -15.12 -22.86 16.57
N LYS A 150 -16.29 -23.15 17.17
CA LYS A 150 -17.36 -23.93 16.52
C LYS A 150 -18.18 -23.11 15.54
N ILE A 151 -18.35 -21.82 15.83
CA ILE A 151 -19.09 -20.89 14.98
C ILE A 151 -18.15 -20.43 13.87
N LYS A 152 -18.58 -20.53 12.61
CA LYS A 152 -17.83 -20.05 11.44
C LYS A 152 -18.38 -18.71 10.96
N ILE A 153 -17.59 -17.97 10.18
CA ILE A 153 -18.03 -16.72 9.56
C ILE A 153 -19.25 -16.93 8.65
N SER A 154 -19.35 -18.07 8.00
CA SER A 154 -20.50 -18.43 7.15
C SER A 154 -21.83 -18.51 7.91
N HIS A 155 -21.81 -18.62 9.24
CA HIS A 155 -23.02 -18.58 10.06
C HIS A 155 -23.55 -17.15 10.28
N PHE A 156 -22.72 -16.12 10.04
CA PHE A 156 -23.12 -14.72 10.09
C PHE A 156 -23.76 -14.33 8.76
N ASN A 157 -25.06 -14.59 8.63
CA ASN A 157 -25.81 -14.35 7.41
C ASN A 157 -26.06 -12.84 7.20
N SER A 158 -25.11 -12.13 6.60
CA SER A 158 -25.18 -10.69 6.33
C SER A 158 -24.74 -10.37 4.90
N ARG A 159 -25.52 -9.56 4.19
CA ARG A 159 -25.15 -9.01 2.88
C ARG A 159 -23.96 -8.05 2.96
N ASP A 160 -23.74 -7.44 4.12
CA ASP A 160 -22.59 -6.57 4.39
C ASP A 160 -21.47 -7.42 5.00
N TYR A 161 -20.48 -7.80 4.19
CA TYR A 161 -19.36 -8.62 4.64
C TYR A 161 -18.53 -7.88 5.70
N LEU A 162 -18.33 -6.56 5.59
CA LEU A 162 -17.56 -5.80 6.58
C LEU A 162 -18.21 -5.92 7.95
N LYS A 163 -19.54 -5.75 8.01
CA LYS A 163 -20.28 -5.96 9.24
C LYS A 163 -20.18 -7.40 9.73
N ALA A 164 -20.32 -8.38 8.85
CA ALA A 164 -20.24 -9.80 9.20
C ALA A 164 -18.87 -10.14 9.81
N SER A 165 -17.79 -9.82 9.11
CA SER A 165 -16.43 -10.16 9.51
C SER A 165 -16.01 -9.48 10.80
N PHE A 166 -16.25 -8.17 10.95
CA PHE A 166 -15.87 -7.48 12.20
C PHE A 166 -16.75 -7.88 13.38
N ASN A 167 -18.03 -8.20 13.18
CA ASN A 167 -18.86 -8.74 14.26
C ASN A 167 -18.42 -10.16 14.65
N TYR A 168 -17.98 -10.97 13.68
CA TYR A 168 -17.44 -12.29 13.96
C TYR A 168 -16.13 -12.22 14.76
N LEU A 169 -15.20 -11.35 14.33
CA LEU A 169 -13.94 -11.10 15.05
C LEU A 169 -14.21 -10.67 16.50
N GLU A 170 -15.19 -9.80 16.71
CA GLU A 170 -15.59 -9.33 18.05
C GLU A 170 -16.26 -10.41 18.89
N LEU A 171 -17.33 -11.03 18.38
CA LEU A 171 -18.19 -11.90 19.19
C LEU A 171 -17.70 -13.35 19.32
N VAL A 172 -16.85 -13.81 18.39
CA VAL A 172 -16.40 -15.21 18.33
C VAL A 172 -14.91 -15.33 18.61
N ILE A 173 -14.10 -14.45 18.03
CA ILE A 173 -12.63 -14.49 18.20
C ILE A 173 -12.18 -13.69 19.43
N ASP A 174 -13.04 -12.81 19.96
CA ASP A 174 -12.76 -11.92 21.09
C ASP A 174 -11.72 -10.83 20.74
N ILE A 175 -11.87 -10.24 19.54
CA ILE A 175 -11.04 -9.12 19.06
C ILE A 175 -11.85 -7.82 19.17
N PRO A 176 -11.38 -6.81 19.93
CA PRO A 176 -12.14 -5.58 20.12
C PRO A 176 -12.32 -4.83 18.80
N LYS A 177 -13.51 -4.27 18.61
CA LYS A 177 -13.88 -3.54 17.39
C LYS A 177 -13.50 -2.07 17.43
N GLU A 178 -13.31 -1.53 18.62
CA GLU A 178 -12.93 -0.14 18.90
C GLU A 178 -11.79 0.38 18.01
N PRO A 179 -10.65 -0.33 17.87
CA PRO A 179 -9.53 0.14 17.03
C PRO A 179 -9.92 0.26 15.56
N PHE A 180 -10.90 -0.51 15.10
CA PHE A 180 -11.31 -0.57 13.70
C PHE A 180 -12.42 0.41 13.32
N LYS A 181 -13.08 1.08 14.29
CA LYS A 181 -14.24 1.95 14.00
C LYS A 181 -13.96 2.98 12.91
N SER A 182 -12.81 3.63 12.97
CA SER A 182 -12.40 4.62 11.97
C SER A 182 -12.13 4.00 10.59
N TYR A 183 -11.51 2.82 10.55
CA TYR A 183 -11.24 2.10 9.31
C TYR A 183 -12.52 1.57 8.66
N ILE A 184 -13.42 0.98 9.45
CA ILE A 184 -14.73 0.48 9.00
C ILE A 184 -15.54 1.60 8.36
N SER A 185 -15.56 2.79 8.97
CA SER A 185 -16.25 3.96 8.40
C SER A 185 -15.72 4.30 7.01
N LYS A 186 -14.40 4.34 6.82
CA LYS A 186 -13.78 4.63 5.52
C LYS A 186 -14.01 3.51 4.50
N LEU A 187 -13.94 2.25 4.92
CA LEU A 187 -14.23 1.10 4.05
C LEU A 187 -15.69 1.12 3.56
N LYS A 188 -16.63 1.57 4.40
CA LYS A 188 -18.03 1.77 3.99
C LYS A 188 -18.21 2.91 3.00
N GLU A 189 -17.52 4.04 3.18
CA GLU A 189 -17.51 5.12 2.19
C GLU A 189 -17.04 4.60 0.82
N ILE A 190 -15.96 3.82 0.81
CA ILE A 190 -15.41 3.18 -0.40
C ILE A 190 -16.39 2.17 -1.00
N GLN A 191 -17.05 1.35 -0.17
CA GLN A 191 -18.08 0.40 -0.62
C GLN A 191 -19.22 1.11 -1.36
N LEU A 192 -19.71 2.23 -0.83
CA LEU A 192 -20.78 3.00 -1.47
C LEU A 192 -20.35 3.54 -2.83
N ILE A 193 -19.14 4.09 -2.94
CA ILE A 193 -18.58 4.56 -4.20
C ILE A 193 -18.43 3.40 -5.20
N ARG A 194 -17.82 2.29 -4.78
CA ARG A 194 -17.62 1.09 -5.61
C ARG A 194 -18.95 0.54 -6.14
N ASN A 195 -19.98 0.52 -5.31
CA ASN A 195 -21.30 0.05 -5.72
C ASN A 195 -21.92 0.94 -6.80
N LYS A 196 -21.73 2.26 -6.74
CA LYS A 196 -22.19 3.16 -7.81
C LYS A 196 -21.37 3.02 -9.09
N ILE A 197 -20.07 2.81 -8.98
CA ILE A 197 -19.21 2.55 -10.14
C ILE A 197 -19.69 1.29 -10.90
N ILE A 198 -19.96 0.20 -10.18
CA ILE A 198 -20.34 -1.08 -10.82
C ILE A 198 -21.79 -1.10 -11.30
N HIS A 199 -22.73 -0.67 -10.46
CA HIS A 199 -24.15 -0.89 -10.72
C HIS A 199 -24.84 0.29 -11.40
N ALA A 200 -24.26 1.49 -11.33
CA ALA A 200 -24.82 2.70 -11.92
C ALA A 200 -23.87 3.35 -12.95
N GLY A 201 -22.82 2.63 -13.37
CA GLY A 201 -21.83 3.17 -14.30
C GLY A 201 -21.11 4.42 -13.78
N SER A 202 -21.11 4.69 -12.47
CA SER A 202 -20.64 5.95 -11.83
C SER A 202 -21.64 7.12 -11.85
N GLN A 203 -22.89 6.89 -12.21
CA GLN A 203 -23.96 7.87 -12.00
C GLN A 203 -24.33 7.94 -10.51
N ILE A 204 -24.31 9.14 -9.94
CA ILE A 204 -24.55 9.40 -8.52
C ILE A 204 -25.62 10.47 -8.38
N THR A 205 -26.82 10.03 -7.98
CA THR A 205 -27.98 10.88 -7.68
C THR A 205 -28.26 10.99 -6.18
N ASP A 206 -27.52 10.24 -5.37
CA ASP A 206 -27.72 10.13 -3.92
C ASP A 206 -26.89 11.17 -3.17
N ASP A 207 -27.56 12.07 -2.44
CA ASP A 207 -26.95 13.14 -1.65
C ASP A 207 -25.94 12.64 -0.63
N SER A 208 -26.15 11.44 -0.06
CA SER A 208 -25.23 10.87 0.93
C SER A 208 -23.89 10.51 0.29
N ILE A 209 -23.91 10.02 -0.96
CA ILE A 209 -22.71 9.64 -1.70
C ILE A 209 -22.05 10.87 -2.30
N LEU A 210 -22.83 11.87 -2.73
CA LEU A 210 -22.30 13.17 -3.16
C LEU A 210 -21.51 13.87 -2.05
N LYS A 211 -21.93 13.77 -0.79
CA LYS A 211 -21.14 14.27 0.35
C LYS A 211 -19.78 13.58 0.46
N ILE A 212 -19.71 12.27 0.20
CA ILE A 212 -18.44 11.52 0.20
C ILE A 212 -17.57 11.97 -0.98
N VAL A 213 -18.13 12.11 -2.18
CA VAL A 213 -17.41 12.59 -3.37
C VAL A 213 -16.85 13.99 -3.13
N LYS A 214 -17.64 14.90 -2.55
CA LYS A 214 -17.21 16.26 -2.19
C LYS A 214 -16.13 16.27 -1.12
N LYS A 215 -16.20 15.37 -0.13
CA LYS A 215 -15.13 15.18 0.88
C LYS A 215 -13.79 14.77 0.26
N HIS A 216 -13.83 14.11 -0.90
CA HIS A 216 -12.66 13.66 -1.66
C HIS A 216 -12.53 14.40 -3.01
N SER A 217 -12.88 15.70 -3.04
CA SER A 217 -12.89 16.53 -4.26
C SER A 217 -11.52 16.71 -4.91
N ASP A 218 -10.44 16.40 -4.20
CA ASP A 218 -9.08 16.35 -4.73
C ASP A 218 -8.84 15.13 -5.63
N SER A 219 -9.67 14.09 -5.48
CA SER A 219 -9.53 12.82 -6.17
C SER A 219 -10.65 12.52 -7.15
N PHE A 220 -11.83 13.09 -6.93
CA PHE A 220 -12.97 12.95 -7.82
C PHE A 220 -13.30 14.23 -8.56
N ASP A 221 -13.89 14.07 -9.73
CA ASP A 221 -14.59 15.10 -10.46
C ASP A 221 -16.06 14.70 -10.61
N TYR A 222 -16.98 15.63 -10.35
CA TYR A 222 -18.41 15.39 -10.44
C TYR A 222 -19.03 16.32 -11.47
N ASN A 223 -19.52 15.75 -12.56
CA ASN A 223 -20.25 16.49 -13.57
C ASN A 223 -21.72 16.61 -13.14
N GLU A 224 -22.14 17.81 -12.72
CA GLU A 224 -23.50 18.07 -12.26
C GLU A 224 -24.55 17.85 -13.35
N ARG A 225 -24.22 18.14 -14.62
CA ARG A 225 -25.16 18.00 -15.75
C ARG A 225 -25.52 16.53 -16.01
N ASN A 226 -24.51 15.67 -15.96
CA ASN A 226 -24.65 14.24 -16.26
C ASN A 226 -24.75 13.38 -14.99
N GLN A 227 -24.69 14.00 -13.82
CA GLN A 227 -24.65 13.35 -12.50
C GLN A 227 -23.60 12.24 -12.42
N PHE A 228 -22.43 12.45 -13.03
CA PHE A 228 -21.43 11.42 -13.25
C PHE A 228 -20.14 11.72 -12.48
N VAL A 229 -19.55 10.70 -11.85
CA VAL A 229 -18.26 10.82 -11.14
C VAL A 229 -17.12 10.19 -11.94
N LYS A 230 -16.05 10.98 -12.12
CA LYS A 230 -14.74 10.52 -12.60
C LYS A 230 -13.71 10.54 -11.46
N ILE A 231 -12.76 9.61 -11.50
CA ILE A 231 -11.55 9.62 -10.68
C ILE A 231 -10.48 10.37 -11.44
N LYS A 232 -10.15 11.59 -10.99
CA LYS A 232 -9.15 12.46 -11.63
C LYS A 232 -7.75 12.33 -11.05
N SER A 233 -7.58 11.55 -9.98
CA SER A 233 -6.29 11.37 -9.32
C SER A 233 -6.09 9.96 -8.81
N SER A 234 -4.86 9.45 -8.94
CA SER A 234 -4.42 8.18 -8.32
C SER A 234 -4.40 8.22 -6.79
N LYS A 235 -4.52 9.42 -6.18
CA LYS A 235 -4.47 9.60 -4.73
C LYS A 235 -5.49 8.73 -3.99
N PHE A 236 -6.74 8.68 -4.45
CA PHE A 236 -7.77 7.90 -3.78
C PHE A 236 -7.45 6.40 -3.72
N VAL A 237 -6.91 5.84 -4.81
CA VAL A 237 -6.52 4.43 -4.86
C VAL A 237 -5.30 4.18 -3.96
N LYS A 238 -4.31 5.08 -3.95
CA LYS A 238 -3.16 5.01 -3.03
C LYS A 238 -3.60 5.06 -1.56
N ASP A 239 -4.53 5.96 -1.22
CA ASP A 239 -5.09 6.07 0.11
C ASP A 239 -5.84 4.78 0.51
N PHE A 240 -6.47 4.10 -0.46
CA PHE A 240 -7.10 2.80 -0.20
C PHE A 240 -6.09 1.68 0.07
N PHE A 241 -4.98 1.58 -0.68
CA PHE A 241 -3.90 0.65 -0.35
C PHE A 241 -3.40 0.86 1.08
N LYS A 242 -3.14 2.12 1.46
CA LYS A 242 -2.72 2.48 2.81
C LYS A 242 -3.75 2.10 3.86
N LEU A 243 -5.04 2.33 3.58
CA LEU A 243 -6.12 1.94 4.47
C LEU A 243 -6.13 0.42 4.70
N LEU A 244 -6.04 -0.39 3.65
CA LEU A 244 -6.00 -1.85 3.77
C LEU A 244 -4.78 -2.30 4.58
N LYS A 245 -3.58 -1.81 4.26
CA LYS A 245 -2.35 -2.14 5.00
C LYS A 245 -2.50 -1.87 6.50
N ASN A 246 -3.02 -0.71 6.88
CA ASN A 246 -3.25 -0.36 8.29
C ASN A 246 -4.28 -1.28 8.97
N VAL A 247 -5.36 -1.67 8.27
CA VAL A 247 -6.37 -2.59 8.82
C VAL A 247 -5.76 -3.94 9.13
N TYR A 248 -5.00 -4.51 8.19
CA TYR A 248 -4.39 -5.82 8.37
C TYR A 248 -3.22 -5.80 9.36
N GLU A 249 -2.49 -4.69 9.47
CA GLU A 249 -1.49 -4.50 10.52
C GLU A 249 -2.12 -4.51 11.91
N GLU A 250 -3.18 -3.72 12.12
CA GLU A 250 -3.86 -3.66 13.43
C GLU A 250 -4.50 -5.02 13.76
N LEU A 251 -5.08 -5.70 12.77
CA LEU A 251 -5.66 -7.03 12.95
C LEU A 251 -4.62 -8.10 13.29
N LEU A 252 -3.45 -8.07 12.64
CA LEU A 252 -2.33 -8.96 12.96
C LEU A 252 -1.93 -8.80 14.44
N TRP A 253 -1.75 -7.57 14.90
CA TRP A 253 -1.32 -7.31 16.27
C TRP A 253 -2.34 -7.78 17.32
N LEU A 254 -3.63 -7.52 17.09
CA LEU A 254 -4.68 -7.95 18.03
C LEU A 254 -4.84 -9.48 18.06
N LEU A 255 -4.67 -10.15 16.91
CA LEU A 255 -4.68 -11.61 16.87
C LEU A 255 -3.45 -12.20 17.58
N GLU A 256 -2.29 -11.57 17.44
CA GLU A 256 -1.06 -11.98 18.12
C GLU A 256 -1.19 -11.82 19.65
N GLU A 257 -1.76 -10.69 20.11
CA GLU A 257 -2.09 -10.48 21.53
C GLU A 257 -3.06 -11.56 22.03
N ARG A 258 -4.07 -11.93 21.22
CA ARG A 258 -5.03 -13.01 21.53
C ARG A 258 -4.39 -14.41 21.56
N GLN A 259 -3.34 -14.64 20.78
CA GLN A 259 -2.50 -15.86 20.81
C GLN A 259 -1.43 -15.82 21.91
N LYS A 260 -1.41 -14.78 22.77
CA LYS A 260 -0.36 -14.59 23.79
C LYS A 260 1.05 -14.53 23.20
N ASN A 261 1.18 -13.83 22.08
CA ASN A 261 2.43 -13.59 21.37
C ASN A 261 3.15 -14.87 20.90
N GLU A 262 2.41 -15.91 20.52
CA GLU A 262 2.95 -17.22 20.09
C GLU A 262 3.83 -17.11 18.83
N THR A 263 3.43 -16.30 17.84
CA THR A 263 4.23 -16.12 16.61
C THR A 263 5.54 -15.40 16.92
N LEU A 264 5.48 -14.33 17.72
CA LEU A 264 6.66 -13.58 18.17
C LEU A 264 7.61 -14.47 18.98
N LYS A 265 7.05 -15.30 19.86
CA LYS A 265 7.80 -16.30 20.62
C LYS A 265 8.56 -17.22 19.69
N ASN A 266 7.87 -17.82 18.71
CA ASN A 266 8.46 -18.73 17.72
C ASN A 266 9.54 -18.04 16.87
N ILE A 267 9.38 -16.75 16.55
CA ILE A 267 10.40 -15.97 15.83
C ILE A 267 11.65 -15.79 16.68
N LEU A 268 11.50 -15.38 17.95
CA LEU A 268 12.62 -15.14 18.85
C LEU A 268 13.35 -16.43 19.22
N GLU A 269 12.63 -17.50 19.53
CA GLU A 269 13.23 -18.83 19.79
C GLU A 269 14.03 -19.32 18.59
N ASN A 270 13.52 -19.13 17.37
CA ASN A 270 14.24 -19.51 16.16
C ASN A 270 15.49 -18.67 15.92
N TRP A 271 15.40 -17.35 16.11
CA TRP A 271 16.54 -16.45 15.88
C TRP A 271 17.64 -16.63 16.92
N PHE A 272 17.30 -16.72 18.21
CA PHE A 272 18.28 -17.03 19.26
C PHE A 272 18.78 -18.48 19.19
N GLY A 273 17.98 -19.40 18.65
CA GLY A 273 18.39 -20.79 18.39
C GLY A 273 19.56 -20.94 17.39
N LEU A 274 19.98 -19.84 16.77
CA LEU A 274 21.20 -19.79 15.97
C LEU A 274 22.48 -19.79 16.83
N ILE A 275 22.42 -19.46 18.13
CA ILE A 275 23.58 -19.34 19.06
C ILE A 275 24.09 -20.70 19.59
N GLU A 276 23.55 -21.81 19.09
CA GLU A 276 23.71 -23.18 19.62
C GLU A 276 22.92 -23.42 20.93
N GLY A 277 22.35 -24.62 21.03
CA GLY A 277 21.46 -25.01 22.13
C GLY A 277 19.99 -24.75 21.83
N LYS A 278 19.12 -25.32 22.66
CA LYS A 278 17.69 -25.08 22.62
C LYS A 278 17.37 -23.82 23.42
N ILE A 279 16.93 -22.78 22.71
CA ILE A 279 16.42 -21.55 23.32
C ILE A 279 14.92 -21.67 23.54
N ILE A 280 14.47 -21.22 24.71
CA ILE A 280 13.07 -21.14 25.10
C ILE A 280 12.80 -19.72 25.56
N VAL A 281 11.77 -19.09 25.00
CA VAL A 281 11.25 -17.81 25.49
C VAL A 281 10.24 -18.12 26.60
N THR A 282 10.58 -17.78 27.84
CA THR A 282 9.76 -18.08 29.02
C THR A 282 8.68 -17.04 29.27
N GLU A 283 8.96 -15.79 28.92
CA GLU A 283 8.05 -14.65 29.09
C GLU A 283 8.11 -13.79 27.82
N ILE A 284 6.96 -13.33 27.36
CA ILE A 284 6.85 -12.40 26.23
C ILE A 284 5.60 -11.55 26.37
N ASP A 285 5.77 -10.25 26.24
CA ASP A 285 4.68 -9.28 26.19
C ASP A 285 4.91 -8.30 25.05
N SER A 286 3.82 -7.83 24.43
CA SER A 286 3.90 -6.81 23.39
C SER A 286 2.98 -5.65 23.71
N LYS A 287 3.51 -4.44 23.63
CA LYS A 287 2.81 -3.21 24.02
C LYS A 287 2.91 -2.14 22.96
N LYS A 288 1.75 -1.68 22.48
CA LYS A 288 1.64 -0.48 21.66
C LYS A 288 1.84 0.75 22.55
N THR A 289 3.03 1.35 22.48
CA THR A 289 3.37 2.56 23.26
C THR A 289 2.88 3.82 22.56
N SER A 290 2.85 3.82 21.23
CA SER A 290 2.21 4.85 20.42
C SER A 290 1.78 4.28 19.06
N ASN A 291 1.15 5.09 18.22
CA ASN A 291 0.81 4.69 16.84
C ASN A 291 2.03 4.32 15.99
N LYS A 292 3.23 4.72 16.39
CA LYS A 292 4.48 4.48 15.67
C LYS A 292 5.44 3.56 16.42
N ILE A 293 5.17 3.24 17.68
CA ILE A 293 6.13 2.55 18.54
C ILE A 293 5.46 1.37 19.20
N ARG A 294 6.02 0.18 18.98
CA ARG A 294 5.66 -1.03 19.69
C ARG A 294 6.90 -1.61 20.36
N THR A 295 6.75 -2.02 21.61
CA THR A 295 7.80 -2.70 22.37
C THR A 295 7.39 -4.14 22.58
N ILE A 296 8.36 -5.05 22.48
CA ILE A 296 8.23 -6.46 22.81
C ILE A 296 9.27 -6.75 23.89
N ASP A 297 8.79 -6.98 25.10
CA ASP A 297 9.61 -7.32 26.25
C ASP A 297 9.58 -8.86 26.39
N PHE A 298 10.74 -9.49 26.53
CA PHE A 298 10.83 -10.94 26.55
C PHE A 298 11.95 -11.44 27.44
N LYS A 299 11.86 -12.72 27.82
CA LYS A 299 12.87 -13.42 28.61
C LYS A 299 13.21 -14.75 27.96
N ILE A 300 14.50 -15.05 27.81
CA ILE A 300 14.95 -16.31 27.23
C ILE A 300 15.79 -17.13 28.20
N LYS A 301 15.69 -18.45 28.03
CA LYS A 301 16.53 -19.46 28.68
C LYS A 301 17.14 -20.37 27.64
N SER A 302 18.34 -20.85 27.92
CA SER A 302 19.02 -21.85 27.11
C SER A 302 19.28 -23.11 27.92
N ASP A 303 19.33 -24.26 27.24
CA ASP A 303 19.92 -25.48 27.79
C ASP A 303 21.47 -25.47 27.73
N ASN A 304 22.04 -24.56 26.93
CA ASN A 304 23.47 -24.32 26.87
C ASN A 304 23.91 -23.51 28.08
N LYS A 305 24.71 -24.11 28.96
CA LYS A 305 25.22 -23.50 30.20
C LYS A 305 26.02 -22.21 29.97
N ASN A 306 26.53 -22.00 28.75
CA ASN A 306 27.30 -20.80 28.40
C ASN A 306 26.40 -19.62 28.02
N ILE A 307 25.09 -19.81 27.90
CA ILE A 307 24.12 -18.77 27.60
C ILE A 307 23.28 -18.55 28.86
N PRO A 308 23.47 -17.42 29.58
CA PRO A 308 22.69 -17.13 30.77
C PRO A 308 21.22 -16.87 30.42
N GLU A 309 20.36 -16.97 31.43
CA GLU A 309 19.04 -16.39 31.34
C GLU A 309 19.17 -14.88 31.17
N LEU A 310 18.50 -14.32 30.17
CA LEU A 310 18.59 -12.90 29.84
C LEU A 310 17.23 -12.32 29.51
N ASN A 311 17.11 -11.02 29.73
CA ASN A 311 15.95 -10.25 29.34
C ASN A 311 16.28 -9.48 28.08
N GLY A 312 15.25 -9.25 27.27
CA GLY A 312 15.36 -8.51 26.04
C GLY A 312 14.19 -7.57 25.85
N LYS A 313 14.48 -6.45 25.20
CA LYS A 313 13.49 -5.48 24.78
C LYS A 313 13.71 -5.11 23.33
N LEU A 314 12.78 -5.52 22.48
CA LEU A 314 12.73 -5.16 21.07
C LEU A 314 11.79 -3.98 20.88
N THR A 315 12.30 -2.87 20.36
CA THR A 315 11.51 -1.69 20.01
C THR A 315 11.41 -1.58 18.50
N LEU A 316 10.18 -1.57 17.99
CA LEU A 316 9.84 -1.34 16.60
C LEU A 316 9.31 0.08 16.47
N THR A 317 9.99 0.93 15.69
CA THR A 317 9.59 2.33 15.47
C THR A 317 9.38 2.62 14.00
N HIS A 318 8.20 3.11 13.63
CA HIS A 318 7.88 3.52 12.26
C HIS A 318 8.68 4.78 11.89
N SER A 319 9.58 4.65 10.93
CA SER A 319 10.56 5.67 10.52
C SER A 319 10.60 5.81 8.99
N ASN A 320 11.36 6.80 8.47
CA ASN A 320 11.51 6.99 7.01
C ASN A 320 12.72 6.24 6.44
N GLU A 321 13.67 5.90 7.31
CA GLU A 321 14.92 5.20 7.03
C GLU A 321 14.93 3.91 7.82
N TYR A 322 15.65 2.89 7.36
CA TYR A 322 15.77 1.66 8.12
C TYR A 322 17.03 1.72 8.97
N ASN A 323 16.90 1.70 10.29
CA ASN A 323 18.01 1.52 11.21
C ASN A 323 17.85 0.24 12.05
N LEU A 324 18.96 -0.46 12.25
CA LEU A 324 19.04 -1.62 13.13
C LEU A 324 20.11 -1.37 14.17
N GLU A 325 19.72 -1.41 15.44
CA GLU A 325 20.64 -1.25 16.56
C GLU A 325 20.51 -2.44 17.51
N PHE A 326 21.66 -3.07 17.80
CA PHE A 326 21.79 -4.08 18.84
C PHE A 326 22.59 -3.48 20.00
N ILE A 327 22.01 -3.51 21.20
CA ILE A 327 22.61 -3.05 22.44
C ILE A 327 22.71 -4.25 23.37
N ASP A 328 23.94 -4.71 23.59
CA ASP A 328 24.25 -5.86 24.44
C ASP A 328 24.82 -5.38 25.78
N GLN A 329 24.13 -5.71 26.87
CA GLN A 329 24.56 -5.46 28.26
C GLN A 329 24.78 -6.77 29.03
N THR A 330 24.81 -7.92 28.33
CA THR A 330 24.87 -9.25 28.97
C THR A 330 26.29 -9.68 29.37
N GLU A 331 27.31 -8.94 28.92
CA GLU A 331 28.74 -9.27 29.07
C GLU A 331 29.13 -10.66 28.54
N ASN A 332 28.29 -11.29 27.71
CA ASN A 332 28.48 -12.66 27.23
C ASN A 332 29.12 -12.70 25.83
N ASP A 333 30.30 -13.32 25.71
CA ASP A 333 31.05 -13.38 24.46
C ASP A 333 30.34 -14.15 23.32
N LEU A 334 29.51 -15.16 23.65
CA LEU A 334 28.75 -15.90 22.63
C LEU A 334 27.65 -15.02 22.04
N ILE A 335 26.91 -14.32 22.89
CA ILE A 335 25.84 -13.39 22.49
C ILE A 335 26.44 -12.25 21.65
N LYS A 336 27.50 -11.61 22.15
CA LYS A 336 28.21 -10.56 21.42
C LYS A 336 28.72 -11.06 20.07
N GLY A 337 29.30 -12.25 20.04
CA GLY A 337 29.78 -12.89 18.82
C GLY A 337 28.66 -13.26 17.84
N PHE A 338 27.46 -13.57 18.32
CA PHE A 338 26.28 -13.80 17.49
C PHE A 338 25.74 -12.49 16.88
N LEU A 339 25.60 -11.45 17.70
CA LEU A 339 25.11 -10.15 17.24
C LEU A 339 26.02 -9.53 16.20
N GLU A 340 27.34 -9.66 16.33
CA GLU A 340 28.29 -9.21 15.31
C GLU A 340 28.20 -10.06 14.04
N ALA A 341 27.93 -11.37 14.15
CA ALA A 341 27.77 -12.25 13.01
C ALA A 341 26.46 -11.99 12.21
N ASP A 342 25.38 -11.58 12.88
CA ASP A 342 24.13 -11.10 12.27
C ASP A 342 23.98 -9.57 12.39
N LYS A 343 25.07 -8.80 12.32
CA LYS A 343 25.04 -7.33 12.49
C LYS A 343 24.06 -6.60 11.56
N GLY A 344 23.82 -7.17 10.37
CA GLY A 344 22.83 -6.68 9.42
C GLY A 344 21.38 -7.04 9.76
N GLY A 345 21.16 -7.88 10.77
CA GLY A 345 19.88 -8.43 11.24
C GLY A 345 19.12 -9.15 10.14
N ILE A 346 19.82 -9.85 9.25
CA ILE A 346 19.20 -10.49 8.08
C ILE A 346 18.22 -11.56 8.56
N TYR A 347 18.63 -12.37 9.53
CA TYR A 347 17.82 -13.47 10.03
C TYR A 347 16.68 -12.97 10.92
N LEU A 348 16.96 -12.00 11.80
CA LEU A 348 15.93 -11.33 12.59
C LEU A 348 14.86 -10.71 11.68
N LYS A 349 15.27 -10.00 10.63
CA LYS A 349 14.35 -9.37 9.68
C LYS A 349 13.50 -10.39 8.92
N LYS A 350 14.09 -11.52 8.52
CA LYS A 350 13.33 -12.61 7.87
C LYS A 350 12.25 -13.16 8.81
N GLY A 351 12.58 -13.37 10.08
CA GLY A 351 11.64 -13.83 11.10
C GLY A 351 10.51 -12.83 11.32
N PHE A 352 10.84 -11.56 11.52
CA PHE A 352 9.88 -10.47 11.75
C PHE A 352 9.18 -9.96 10.49
N LYS A 353 9.39 -10.59 9.33
CA LYS A 353 8.87 -10.10 8.04
C LYS A 353 7.39 -9.76 8.17
N THR A 354 6.56 -10.63 8.73
CA THR A 354 5.11 -10.45 8.88
C THR A 354 4.72 -9.19 9.68
N PHE A 355 5.42 -8.91 10.78
CA PHE A 355 5.15 -7.76 11.65
C PHE A 355 5.76 -6.45 11.16
N MET A 356 6.74 -6.53 10.26
CA MET A 356 7.31 -5.36 9.58
C MET A 356 6.70 -5.11 8.21
N SER A 357 5.73 -5.94 7.80
CA SER A 357 5.31 -6.02 6.41
C SER A 357 4.44 -4.86 5.95
N PHE A 358 3.53 -4.39 6.80
CA PHE A 358 2.57 -3.36 6.42
C PHE A 358 3.14 -1.94 6.55
N ASN A 359 4.29 -1.80 7.21
CA ASN A 359 5.12 -0.60 7.26
C ASN A 359 6.59 -0.99 7.01
N GLU A 360 7.02 -0.93 5.74
CA GLU A 360 8.34 -1.43 5.30
C GLU A 360 9.54 -0.67 5.89
N LYS A 361 9.30 0.42 6.62
CA LYS A 361 10.32 1.32 7.16
C LYS A 361 10.19 1.37 8.68
N ASN A 362 10.69 0.33 9.32
CA ASN A 362 10.75 0.24 10.78
C ASN A 362 12.20 0.26 11.23
N ASP A 363 12.52 1.20 12.13
CA ASP A 363 13.71 1.12 12.96
C ASP A 363 13.52 0.03 14.00
N ILE A 364 14.52 -0.83 14.10
CA ILE A 364 14.55 -1.95 15.04
C ILE A 364 15.67 -1.67 16.03
N ARG A 365 15.31 -1.62 17.31
CA ARG A 365 16.28 -1.52 18.41
C ARG A 365 16.10 -2.69 19.35
N LEU A 366 17.11 -3.54 19.48
CA LEU A 366 17.10 -4.64 20.43
C LEU A 366 18.08 -4.33 21.56
N LEU A 367 17.57 -4.28 22.78
CA LEU A 367 18.34 -4.19 24.01
C LEU A 367 18.32 -5.57 24.70
N MET A 368 19.47 -6.07 25.13
CA MET A 368 19.59 -7.31 25.92
C MET A 368 20.35 -7.02 27.21
N TYR A 369 19.85 -7.52 28.33
CA TYR A 369 20.37 -7.22 29.68
C TYR A 369 20.10 -8.33 30.70
#